data_AF-A0A1F5V1P8-F1
#
_entry.id   AF-A0A1F5V1P8-F1
#
_cell.length_a   1.000
_cell.length_b   1.000
_cell.length_c   1.000
_cell.angle_alpha   90.00
_cell.angle_beta   90.00
_cell.angle_gamma   90.00
#
_symmetry.space_group_name_H-M   'P 1'
#
loop_
_entity.id
_entity.type
_entity.pdbx_description
1 polymer ?
#
loop_
_entity_poly.entity_id
_entity_poly.type
_entity_poly.pdbx_seq_one_letter_code
_entity_poly.pdbx_strand_id
1 'polypeptide(L)' 'MPSARISEPLHRALHQLAKKQKTSIKEVLEAAIETYRRQCFLEESNAAFVALRQNPKAWQEEREERAAWDQTLGDRLQED' A
#
# COMPACT_ATOMS: atom_id res chain seq x y z
N MET A 1 9.37 -19.57 -19.44
CA MET A 1 9.41 -18.51 -18.42
C MET A 1 9.52 -17.17 -19.14
N PRO A 2 8.68 -16.18 -18.82
CA PRO A 2 8.85 -14.83 -19.35
C PRO A 2 10.20 -14.26 -18.90
N SER A 3 10.89 -13.55 -19.78
CA SER A 3 12.17 -12.88 -19.50
C SER A 3 12.07 -11.38 -19.80
N ALA A 4 12.62 -10.57 -18.91
CA ALA A 4 12.69 -9.11 -19.07
C ALA A 4 14.15 -8.68 -19.09
N ARG A 5 14.51 -7.77 -20.00
CA ARG A 5 15.84 -7.15 -20.03
C ARG A 5 15.90 -6.11 -18.92
N ILE A 6 16.90 -6.24 -18.06
CA ILE A 6 17.18 -5.30 -16.97
C ILE A 6 18.61 -4.78 -17.09
N SER A 7 18.87 -3.61 -16.50
CA SER A 7 20.22 -3.05 -16.48
C SER A 7 21.14 -3.84 -15.56
N GLU A 8 22.44 -3.85 -15.86
CA GLU A 8 23.46 -4.53 -15.05
C GLU A 8 23.47 -4.05 -13.57
N PRO A 9 23.33 -2.74 -13.27
CA PRO A 9 23.22 -2.28 -11.88
C PRO A 9 21.99 -2.86 -11.15
N LEU A 10 20.84 -2.95 -11.83
CA LEU A 10 19.62 -3.51 -11.24
C LEU A 10 19.79 -5.01 -10.96
N HIS A 11 20.36 -5.76 -11.91
CA HIS A 11 20.67 -7.17 -11.71
C HIS A 11 21.59 -7.40 -10.49
N ARG A 12 22.64 -6.59 -10.35
CA ARG A 12 23.55 -6.63 -9.19
C ARG A 12 22.82 -6.33 -7.88
N ALA A 13 21.96 -5.31 -7.85
CA ALA A 13 21.17 -4.96 -6.67
C ALA A 13 20.22 -6.11 -6.26
N LEU A 14 19.50 -6.71 -7.21
CA LEU A 14 18.65 -7.87 -6.96
C LEU A 14 19.44 -9.05 -6.38
N HIS A 15 20.62 -9.33 -6.93
CA HIS A 15 21.47 -10.41 -6.44
C HIS A 15 21.97 -10.16 -5.01
N GLN A 16 22.34 -8.91 -4.68
CA GLN A 16 22.74 -8.54 -3.31
C GLN A 16 21.58 -8.68 -2.31
N LEU A 17 20.38 -8.24 -2.70
CA LEU A 17 19.17 -8.35 -1.89
C LEU A 17 18.76 -9.81 -1.66
N ALA A 18 18.83 -10.64 -2.69
CA ALA A 18 18.57 -12.08 -2.60
C ALA A 18 19.53 -12.77 -1.63
N LYS A 19 20.85 -12.49 -1.76
CA LYS A 19 21.86 -13.02 -0.84
C LYS A 19 21.62 -12.59 0.61
N LYS A 20 21.25 -11.33 0.84
CA LYS A 20 20.97 -10.79 2.19
C LYS A 20 19.74 -11.45 2.82
N GLN A 21 18.69 -11.67 2.03
CA GLN A 21 17.42 -12.22 2.50
C GLN A 21 17.39 -13.75 2.50
N LYS A 22 18.42 -14.41 1.95
CA LYS A 22 18.48 -15.87 1.73
C LYS A 22 17.29 -16.38 0.90
N THR A 23 16.88 -15.58 -0.08
CA THR A 23 15.80 -15.88 -1.02
C THR A 23 16.32 -15.85 -2.45
N SER A 24 15.49 -16.24 -3.41
CA SER A 24 15.79 -16.14 -4.83
C SER A 24 15.62 -14.72 -5.37
N ILE A 25 16.32 -14.39 -6.46
CA ILE A 25 16.14 -13.12 -7.19
C ILE A 25 14.68 -12.93 -7.63
N LYS A 26 14.01 -14.03 -7.98
CA LYS A 26 12.60 -14.02 -8.38
C LYS A 26 11.70 -13.56 -7.22
N GLU A 27 11.86 -14.13 -6.03
CA GLU A 27 11.08 -13.75 -4.85
C GLU A 27 11.32 -12.30 -4.44
N VAL A 28 12.58 -11.82 -4.54
CA VAL A 28 12.90 -10.41 -4.30
C VAL A 28 12.19 -9.50 -5.31
N LEU A 29 12.18 -9.88 -6.58
CA LEU A 29 11.50 -9.10 -7.63
C LEU A 29 9.99 -9.09 -7.43
N GLU A 30 9.38 -10.23 -7.12
CA GLU A 30 7.94 -10.33 -6.82
C GLU A 30 7.57 -9.47 -5.60
N ALA A 31 8.35 -9.53 -4.52
CA ALA A 31 8.13 -8.71 -3.34
C ALA A 31 8.29 -7.20 -3.63
N ALA A 32 9.29 -6.82 -4.44
CA ALA A 32 9.50 -5.43 -4.82
C ALA A 32 8.32 -4.88 -5.64
N ILE A 33 7.84 -5.65 -6.62
CA ILE A 33 6.68 -5.25 -7.44
C ILE A 33 5.41 -5.17 -6.60
N GLU A 34 5.17 -6.12 -5.71
CA GLU A 34 4.00 -6.08 -4.82
C GLU A 34 4.05 -4.87 -3.87
N THR A 35 5.24 -4.53 -3.37
CA THR A 35 5.44 -3.33 -2.54
C THR A 35 5.12 -2.07 -3.32
N TYR A 36 5.64 -1.96 -4.55
CA TYR A 36 5.37 -0.81 -5.42
C TYR A 36 3.88 -0.70 -5.77
N ARG A 37 3.23 -1.83 -6.08
CA ARG A 37 1.78 -1.87 -6.36
C ARG A 37 0.95 -1.35 -5.17
N ARG A 38 1.30 -1.74 -3.94
CA ARG A 38 0.64 -1.24 -2.72
C ARG A 38 0.88 0.24 -2.50
N GLN A 39 2.10 0.71 -2.77
CA GLN A 39 2.43 2.12 -2.69
C GLN A 39 1.57 2.95 -3.65
N CYS A 40 1.53 2.59 -4.94
CA CYS A 40 0.71 3.28 -5.93
C CYS A 40 -0.77 3.31 -5.52
N PHE A 41 -1.30 2.19 -5.04
CA PHE A 41 -2.69 2.13 -4.56
C PHE A 41 -2.97 3.10 -3.41
N LEU A 42 -2.06 3.19 -2.43
CA LEU A 42 -2.21 4.14 -1.32
C LEU A 42 -2.05 5.59 -1.77
N GLU A 43 -1.15 5.88 -2.71
CA GLU A 43 -0.99 7.21 -3.30
C GLU A 43 -2.24 7.66 -4.04
N GLU A 44 -2.86 6.78 -4.84
CA GLU A 44 -4.12 7.03 -5.52
C GLU A 44 -5.28 7.26 -4.53
N SER A 45 -5.39 6.42 -3.50
CA SER A 45 -6.39 6.57 -2.44
C SER A 45 -6.24 7.90 -1.69
N ASN A 46 -5.01 8.27 -1.34
CA ASN A 46 -4.72 9.55 -0.69
C ASN A 46 -5.07 10.74 -1.58
N ALA A 47 -4.73 10.67 -2.88
CA ALA A 47 -5.08 11.71 -3.84
C ALA A 47 -6.61 11.89 -3.95
N ALA A 48 -7.37 10.78 -3.96
CA ALA A 48 -8.83 10.82 -3.93
C ALA A 48 -9.38 11.49 -2.67
N PHE A 49 -8.81 11.20 -1.50
CA PHE A 49 -9.19 11.87 -0.24
C PHE A 49 -8.84 13.37 -0.23
N VAL A 50 -7.69 13.75 -0.80
CA VAL A 50 -7.32 15.17 -0.96
C VAL A 50 -8.34 15.89 -1.84
N ALA A 51 -8.73 15.29 -2.97
CA ALA A 51 -9.76 15.84 -3.85
C ALA A 51 -11.13 15.92 -3.14
N LEU A 52 -11.51 14.90 -2.38
CA LEU A 52 -12.75 14.88 -1.59
C LEU A 52 -12.79 16.04 -0.59
N ARG A 53 -11.69 16.30 0.13
CA ARG A 53 -11.58 17.40 1.11
C ARG A 53 -11.75 18.79 0.50
N GLN A 54 -11.45 18.94 -0.79
CA GLN A 54 -11.65 20.21 -1.51
C GLN A 54 -13.12 20.50 -1.83
N ASN A 55 -14.01 19.51 -1.66
CA ASN A 55 -15.46 19.67 -1.77
C ASN A 55 -16.09 19.71 -0.37
N PRO A 56 -16.44 20.89 0.17
CA PRO A 56 -16.92 21.02 1.54
C PRO A 56 -18.18 20.19 1.86
N LYS A 57 -19.09 20.05 0.88
CA LYS A 57 -20.32 19.27 1.06
C LYS A 57 -19.99 17.78 1.19
N ALA A 58 -19.25 17.23 0.23
CA ALA A 58 -18.89 15.81 0.23
C ALA A 58 -17.95 15.46 1.39
N TRP A 59 -17.09 16.40 1.82
CA TRP A 59 -16.26 16.22 3.00
C TRP A 59 -17.06 16.18 4.30
N GLN A 60 -18.10 17.00 4.42
CA GLN A 60 -18.99 16.96 5.57
C GLN A 60 -19.76 15.63 5.64
N GLU A 61 -20.26 15.14 4.50
CA GLU A 61 -20.93 13.82 4.41
C GLU A 61 -19.99 12.67 4.85
N GLU A 62 -18.74 12.65 4.37
CA GLU A 62 -17.76 11.62 4.79
C GLU A 62 -17.45 11.69 6.29
N ARG A 63 -17.37 12.89 6.87
CA ARG A 63 -17.11 13.06 8.31
C ARG A 63 -18.27 12.59 9.16
N GLU A 64 -19.50 12.83 8.72
CA GLU A 64 -20.71 12.35 9.38
C GLU A 64 -20.77 10.82 9.35
N GLU A 65 -20.47 10.22 8.19
CA GLU A 65 -20.35 8.78 8.06
C GLU A 65 -19.27 8.22 9.00
N ARG A 66 -18.07 8.80 8.97
CA ARG A 66 -16.95 8.37 9.83
C ARG A 66 -17.30 8.46 11.32
N ALA A 67 -17.96 9.54 11.74
CA ALA A 67 -18.39 9.71 13.12
C ALA A 67 -19.45 8.67 13.54
N ALA A 68 -20.29 8.20 12.60
CA ALA A 68 -21.21 7.09 12.87
C ALA A 68 -20.46 5.76 13.04
N TRP A 69 -19.42 5.51 12.23
CA TRP A 69 -18.56 4.33 12.39
C TRP A 69 -17.73 4.36 13.67
N ASP A 70 -17.24 5.53 14.09
CA ASP A 70 -16.46 5.66 15.33
C ASP A 70 -17.26 5.21 16.58
N GLN A 71 -18.60 5.22 16.52
CA GLN A 71 -19.45 4.71 17.60
C GLN A 71 -19.34 3.20 17.80
N THR A 72 -18.95 2.44 16.76
CA THR A 72 -18.77 0.97 16.84
C THR A 72 -17.35 0.58 17.26
N LEU A 73 -16.44 1.55 17.50
CA LEU A 73 -15.06 1.28 17.91
C LEU A 73 -14.97 0.49 19.21
N GLY A 74 -15.94 0.69 20.12
CA GLY A 74 -16.07 -0.01 21.40
C GLY A 74 -16.73 -1.38 21.33
N ASP A 75 -17.29 -1.75 20.17
CA ASP A 75 -18.01 -3.01 20.02
C ASP A 75 -17.06 -4.18 20.24
N ARG A 76 -17.48 -5.13 21.10
CA ARG A 76 -16.69 -6.30 21.52
C ARG A 76 -15.41 -5.99 22.33
N LEU A 77 -15.23 -4.76 22.81
CA LEU A 77 -14.22 -4.40 23.82
C LEU A 77 -14.76 -4.48 25.26
N GLN A 78 -15.93 -5.10 25.50
CA GLN A 78 -16.39 -5.45 26.84
C GLN A 78 -15.50 -6.56 27.41
N GLU A 79 -14.64 -6.19 28.36
CA GLU A 79 -13.80 -7.09 29.17
C GLU A 79 -14.68 -7.81 30.22
N ASP A 80 -14.33 -9.08 30.50
CA ASP A 80 -14.81 -9.87 31.65
C ASP A 80 -14.52 -9.19 33.01
#